data_AF-A0AAU3SXX8-F1
#
_entry.id   AF-A0AAU3SXX8-F1
#
_cell.length_a   1.000
_cell.length_b   1.000
_cell.length_c   1.000
_cell.angle_alpha   90.00
_cell.angle_beta   90.00
_cell.angle_gamma   90.00
#
_symmetry.space_group_name_H-M   'P 1'
#
loop_
_entity.id
_entity.type
_entity.pdbx_description
1 polymer ?
#
loop_
_entity_poly.entity_id
_entity_poly.type
_entity_poly.pdbx_seq_one_letter_code
_entity_poly.pdbx_strand_id
1 'polypeptide(L)'
;MEAQHFERITAFIEARLTPLFDAETGSEYGFGMDDTSRALRALRNSVLEASAIKGLIAQRATAEPAMRRVIDQSVEHNWDVLRGIARQWEDHADFRHEFKHHAWELDHHHAAADA
;
A
#
# COMPACT_ATOMS: atom_id res chain seq x y z
N MET A 1 -9.80 -10.14 0.44
CA MET A 1 -9.09 -8.88 0.53
C MET A 1 -9.71 -7.99 -0.52
N GLU A 2 -10.33 -6.89 -0.13
CA GLU A 2 -10.96 -5.95 -1.07
C GLU A 2 -9.97 -4.89 -1.58
N ALA A 3 -10.18 -4.42 -2.81
CA ALA A 3 -9.38 -3.34 -3.41
C ALA A 3 -9.41 -2.06 -2.56
N GLN A 4 -10.50 -1.82 -1.83
CA GLN A 4 -10.66 -0.67 -0.95
C GLN A 4 -9.63 -0.64 0.19
N HIS A 5 -9.16 -1.80 0.68
CA HIS A 5 -8.10 -1.83 1.70
C HIS A 5 -6.76 -1.33 1.12
N PHE A 6 -6.44 -1.72 -0.11
CA PHE A 6 -5.28 -1.19 -0.82
C PHE A 6 -5.40 0.32 -1.06
N GLU A 7 -6.58 0.81 -1.45
CA GLU A 7 -6.80 2.24 -1.63
C GLU A 7 -6.55 3.03 -0.33
N ARG A 8 -7.04 2.54 0.80
CA ARG A 8 -6.87 3.20 2.11
C ARG A 8 -5.40 3.26 2.55
N ILE A 9 -4.68 2.15 2.49
CA ILE A 9 -3.26 2.12 2.91
C ILE A 9 -2.39 2.91 1.94
N THR A 10 -2.65 2.84 0.62
CA THR A 10 -1.95 3.66 -0.37
C THR A 10 -2.20 5.14 -0.11
N ALA A 11 -3.45 5.57 0.08
CA ALA A 11 -3.78 6.96 0.36
C ALA A 11 -3.12 7.47 1.66
N PHE A 12 -3.08 6.63 2.70
CA PHE A 12 -2.37 6.96 3.93
C PHE A 12 -0.89 7.26 3.66
N ILE A 13 -0.19 6.38 2.94
CA ILE A 13 1.24 6.55 2.61
C ILE A 13 1.47 7.74 1.67
N GLU A 14 0.65 7.88 0.63
CA GLU A 14 0.77 8.96 -0.35
C GLU A 14 0.59 10.34 0.27
N ALA A 15 -0.28 10.48 1.27
CA ALA A 15 -0.44 11.73 2.00
C ALA A 15 0.83 12.15 2.77
N ARG A 16 1.74 11.21 3.08
CA ARG A 16 3.02 11.48 3.74
C ARG A 16 4.15 11.69 2.75
N LEU A 17 4.12 10.95 1.64
CA LEU A 17 5.16 11.05 0.61
C LEU A 17 4.97 12.26 -0.30
N THR A 18 3.74 12.54 -0.74
CA THR A 18 3.44 13.59 -1.73
C THR A 18 3.97 14.97 -1.33
N PRO A 19 3.80 15.45 -0.08
CA PRO A 19 4.35 16.73 0.34
C PRO A 19 5.86 16.84 0.20
N LEU A 20 6.61 15.73 0.27
CA LEU A 20 8.06 15.72 0.11
C LEU A 20 8.51 15.99 -1.34
N PHE A 21 7.60 15.86 -2.31
CA PHE A 21 7.85 16.07 -3.74
C PHE A 21 7.11 17.28 -4.30
N ASP A 22 6.53 18.13 -3.45
CA ASP A 22 5.86 19.34 -3.91
C ASP A 22 6.90 20.37 -4.42
N ALA A 23 6.65 20.99 -5.57
CA ALA A 23 7.62 21.89 -6.19
C ALA A 23 7.68 23.27 -5.50
N GLU A 24 6.64 23.67 -4.80
CA GLU A 24 6.51 24.99 -4.16
C GLU A 24 6.81 24.94 -2.65
N THR A 25 6.49 23.82 -2.00
CA THR A 25 6.52 23.61 -0.54
C THR A 25 7.28 22.35 -0.13
N GLY A 26 7.67 21.53 -1.09
CA GLY A 26 8.36 20.28 -0.83
C GLY A 26 9.81 20.48 -0.44
N SER A 27 10.39 19.40 0.05
CA SER A 27 11.78 19.40 0.47
C SER A 27 12.72 19.44 -0.74
N GLU A 28 13.90 20.04 -0.58
CA GLU A 28 15.02 19.93 -1.53
C GLU A 28 15.31 18.45 -1.88
N TYR A 29 14.97 17.53 -0.97
CA TYR A 29 15.11 16.08 -1.13
C TYR A 29 14.13 15.42 -2.12
N GLY A 30 13.10 16.12 -2.59
CA GLY A 30 12.21 15.59 -3.64
C GLY A 30 12.89 15.53 -5.02
N PHE A 31 13.86 16.43 -5.25
CA PHE A 31 14.44 16.72 -6.56
C PHE A 31 15.97 16.65 -6.59
N GLY A 32 16.62 16.62 -5.43
CA GLY A 32 18.07 16.46 -5.32
C GLY A 32 18.61 15.18 -5.96
N MET A 33 19.92 15.15 -6.20
CA MET A 33 20.63 13.95 -6.68
C MET A 33 21.40 13.23 -5.57
N ASP A 34 21.28 13.68 -4.33
CA ASP A 34 21.85 13.02 -3.16
C ASP A 34 21.11 11.71 -2.84
N ASP A 35 21.72 10.91 -1.98
CA ASP A 35 21.22 9.56 -1.65
C ASP A 35 19.89 9.59 -0.89
N THR A 36 19.60 10.64 -0.11
CA THR A 36 18.29 10.81 0.53
C THR A 36 17.21 11.03 -0.52
N SER A 37 17.47 11.90 -1.49
CA SER A 37 16.54 12.13 -2.61
C SER A 37 16.31 10.87 -3.47
N ARG A 38 17.36 10.08 -3.71
CA ARG A 38 17.24 8.78 -4.40
C ARG A 38 16.40 7.79 -3.60
N ALA A 39 16.62 7.69 -2.29
CA ALA A 39 15.86 6.80 -1.42
C ALA A 39 14.37 7.17 -1.37
N LEU A 40 14.05 8.46 -1.31
CA LEU A 40 12.66 8.93 -1.35
C LEU A 40 11.97 8.59 -2.68
N ARG A 41 12.64 8.81 -3.82
CA ARG A 41 12.11 8.42 -5.14
C ARG A 41 11.90 6.91 -5.24
N ALA A 42 12.85 6.11 -4.76
CA ALA A 42 12.72 4.66 -4.72
C ALA A 42 11.50 4.23 -3.88
N LEU A 43 11.33 4.82 -2.70
CA LEU A 43 10.17 4.57 -1.84
C LEU A 43 8.85 4.92 -2.53
N ARG A 44 8.76 6.09 -3.18
CA ARG A 44 7.58 6.49 -3.96
C ARG A 44 7.28 5.50 -5.08
N ASN A 45 8.29 5.04 -5.80
CA ASN A 45 8.12 4.06 -6.87
C ASN A 45 7.62 2.71 -6.33
N SER A 46 8.17 2.23 -5.21
CA SER A 46 7.70 0.99 -4.57
C SER A 46 6.23 1.07 -4.15
N VAL A 47 5.76 2.23 -3.65
CA VAL A 47 4.35 2.44 -3.31
C VAL A 47 3.48 2.41 -4.57
N LEU A 48 3.89 3.07 -5.65
CA LEU A 48 3.16 3.07 -6.92
C LEU A 48 3.04 1.67 -7.50
N GLU A 49 4.16 0.93 -7.58
CA GLU A 49 4.21 -0.44 -8.06
C GLU A 49 3.32 -1.36 -7.22
N ALA A 50 3.43 -1.28 -5.89
CA ALA A 50 2.62 -2.11 -5.00
C ALA A 50 1.12 -1.78 -5.08
N SER A 51 0.77 -0.52 -5.31
CA SER A 51 -0.64 -0.10 -5.45
C SER A 51 -1.28 -0.57 -6.76
N ALA A 52 -0.50 -0.87 -7.80
CA ALA A 52 -1.01 -1.31 -9.10
C ALA A 52 -1.74 -2.66 -9.03
N ILE A 53 -1.48 -3.46 -7.98
CA ILE A 53 -2.14 -4.74 -7.72
C ILE A 53 -3.67 -4.66 -7.65
N LYS A 54 -4.22 -3.48 -7.34
CA LYS A 54 -5.67 -3.20 -7.36
C LYS A 54 -6.33 -3.63 -8.68
N GLY A 55 -5.63 -3.47 -9.81
CA GLY A 55 -6.12 -3.90 -11.13
C GLY A 55 -6.25 -5.43 -11.28
N LEU A 56 -5.43 -6.21 -10.57
CA LEU A 56 -5.51 -7.68 -10.58
C LEU A 56 -6.55 -8.22 -9.60
N ILE A 57 -6.83 -7.52 -8.50
CA ILE A 57 -7.90 -7.88 -7.55
C ILE A 57 -9.25 -7.97 -8.28
N ALA A 58 -9.54 -7.03 -9.19
CA ALA A 58 -10.77 -7.04 -9.99
C ALA A 58 -10.92 -8.30 -10.88
N GLN A 59 -9.81 -8.85 -11.35
CA GLN A 59 -9.80 -10.02 -12.25
C GLN A 59 -9.89 -11.36 -11.49
N ARG A 60 -9.63 -11.34 -10.17
CA ARG A 60 -9.59 -12.53 -9.31
C ARG A 60 -10.87 -13.38 -9.37
N ALA A 61 -12.03 -12.72 -9.40
CA ALA A 61 -13.33 -13.38 -9.35
C ALA A 61 -13.57 -14.28 -10.57
N THR A 62 -13.14 -13.82 -11.76
CA THR A 62 -13.33 -14.51 -13.04
C THR A 62 -12.12 -15.33 -13.47
N ALA A 63 -10.99 -15.22 -12.76
CA ALA A 63 -9.77 -15.95 -13.09
C ALA A 63 -9.91 -17.47 -12.89
N GLU A 64 -9.28 -18.24 -13.78
CA GLU A 64 -9.12 -19.68 -13.64
C GLU A 64 -8.34 -20.05 -12.37
N PRO A 65 -8.51 -21.26 -11.80
CA PRO A 65 -7.93 -21.62 -10.50
C PRO A 65 -6.41 -21.41 -10.38
N ALA A 66 -5.65 -21.71 -11.44
CA ALA A 66 -4.20 -21.50 -11.44
C ALA A 66 -3.84 -20.01 -11.38
N MET A 67 -4.52 -19.19 -12.19
CA MET A 67 -4.31 -17.74 -12.22
C MET A 67 -4.75 -17.10 -10.91
N ARG A 68 -5.86 -17.55 -10.31
CA ARG A 68 -6.33 -17.06 -9.01
C ARG A 68 -5.27 -17.22 -7.91
N ARG A 69 -4.54 -18.35 -7.88
CA ARG A 69 -3.45 -18.54 -6.91
C ARG A 69 -2.30 -17.54 -7.10
N VAL A 70 -1.95 -17.25 -8.36
CA VAL A 70 -0.92 -16.25 -8.69
C VAL A 70 -1.37 -14.85 -8.25
N ILE A 71 -2.64 -14.52 -8.50
CA ILE A 71 -3.24 -13.26 -8.04
C ILE A 71 -3.21 -13.20 -6.51
N ASP A 72 -3.60 -14.26 -5.81
CA ASP A 72 -3.62 -14.30 -4.34
C ASP A 72 -2.23 -14.09 -3.74
N GLN A 73 -1.21 -14.75 -4.29
CA GLN A 73 0.18 -14.57 -3.85
C GLN A 73 0.67 -13.14 -4.13
N SER A 74 0.32 -12.58 -5.28
CA SER A 74 0.69 -11.21 -5.64
C SER A 74 0.01 -10.19 -4.72
N VAL A 75 -1.26 -10.42 -4.37
CA VAL A 75 -2.00 -9.60 -3.42
C VAL A 75 -1.34 -9.63 -2.04
N GLU A 76 -1.01 -10.82 -1.52
CA GLU A 76 -0.33 -10.94 -0.22
C GLU A 76 1.00 -10.18 -0.22
N HIS A 77 1.83 -10.39 -1.24
CA HIS A 77 3.14 -9.74 -1.34
C HIS A 77 3.05 -8.21 -1.37
N ASN A 78 2.18 -7.66 -2.21
CA ASN A 78 2.04 -6.21 -2.33
C ASN A 78 1.38 -5.59 -1.10
N TRP A 79 0.49 -6.31 -0.43
CA TRP A 79 -0.04 -5.90 0.87
C TRP A 79 1.08 -5.79 1.92
N ASP A 80 1.94 -6.80 2.02
CA ASP A 80 3.06 -6.81 2.96
C ASP A 80 4.05 -5.67 2.71
N VAL A 81 4.31 -5.33 1.45
CA VAL A 81 5.14 -4.16 1.08
C VAL A 81 4.51 -2.87 1.59
N LEU A 82 3.23 -2.62 1.28
CA LEU A 82 2.54 -1.40 1.71
C LEU A 82 2.43 -1.33 3.23
N ARG A 83 2.13 -2.45 3.89
CA ARG A 83 2.14 -2.55 5.35
C ARG A 83 3.50 -2.22 5.93
N GLY A 84 4.57 -2.81 5.42
CA GLY A 84 5.94 -2.55 5.92
C GLY A 84 6.32 -1.07 5.83
N ILE A 85 5.90 -0.41 4.76
CA ILE A 85 6.06 1.04 4.57
C ILE A 85 5.18 1.82 5.56
N ALA A 86 3.88 1.52 5.65
CA ALA A 86 2.94 2.23 6.53
C ALA A 86 3.36 2.18 8.01
N ARG A 87 3.97 1.08 8.47
CA ARG A 87 4.46 0.92 9.85
C ARG A 87 5.56 1.90 10.26
N GLN A 88 6.22 2.57 9.31
CA GLN A 88 7.15 3.65 9.62
C GLN A 88 6.44 4.88 10.23
N TRP A 89 5.11 4.95 10.14
CA TRP A 89 4.27 6.00 10.72
C TRP A 89 3.24 5.43 11.70
N GLU A 90 3.58 4.35 12.40
CA GLU A 90 2.67 3.69 13.37
C GLU A 90 2.24 4.62 14.53
N ASP A 91 3.05 5.62 14.86
CA ASP A 91 2.80 6.65 15.86
C ASP A 91 1.95 7.83 15.35
N HIS A 92 1.67 7.90 14.04
CA HIS A 92 0.90 8.97 13.45
C HIS A 92 -0.60 8.86 13.80
N ALA A 93 -1.27 9.99 14.08
CA ALA A 93 -2.69 10.02 14.46
C ALA A 93 -3.64 9.33 13.46
N ASP A 94 -3.45 9.55 12.15
CA ASP A 94 -4.27 8.87 11.12
C ASP A 94 -3.88 7.40 10.85
N PHE A 95 -2.89 6.84 11.56
CA PHE A 95 -2.54 5.44 11.40
C PHE A 95 -3.70 4.56 11.85
N ARG A 96 -4.12 3.62 10.99
CA ARG A 96 -5.25 2.73 11.27
C ARG A 96 -4.73 1.38 11.72
N HIS A 97 -5.37 0.80 12.74
CA HIS A 97 -5.04 -0.55 13.24
C HIS A 97 -5.08 -1.60 12.14
N GLU A 98 -5.96 -1.43 11.15
CA GLU A 98 -6.08 -2.36 10.02
C GLU A 98 -4.77 -2.56 9.24
N PHE A 99 -3.89 -1.57 9.21
CA PHE A 99 -2.59 -1.68 8.54
C PHE A 99 -1.64 -2.64 9.24
N LYS A 100 -1.94 -3.11 10.45
CA LYS A 100 -1.13 -4.11 11.16
C LYS A 100 -1.41 -5.55 10.68
N HIS A 101 -2.60 -5.80 10.15
CA HIS A 101 -3.06 -7.14 9.79
C HIS A 101 -2.44 -7.64 8.49
N HIS A 102 -2.39 -8.96 8.32
CA HIS A 102 -2.10 -9.59 7.04
C HIS A 102 -3.30 -9.46 6.08
N ALA A 103 -3.08 -9.64 4.77
CA ALA A 103 -4.07 -9.27 3.75
C ALA A 103 -5.40 -10.02 3.94
N TRP A 104 -5.33 -11.31 4.29
CA TRP A 104 -6.51 -12.15 4.48
C TRP A 104 -7.10 -12.10 5.89
N GLU A 105 -6.38 -11.58 6.89
CA GLU A 105 -6.93 -11.37 8.23
C GLU A 105 -8.03 -10.30 8.24
N LEU A 106 -7.92 -9.31 7.34
CA LEU A 106 -8.89 -8.23 7.18
C LEU A 106 -10.28 -8.72 6.78
N ASP A 107 -10.37 -9.76 5.96
CA ASP A 107 -11.65 -10.37 5.57
C ASP A 107 -12.31 -11.09 6.75
N HIS A 108 -11.49 -11.75 7.59
CA HIS A 108 -11.98 -12.51 8.73
C HIS A 108 -12.52 -11.58 9.84
N HIS A 109 -11.92 -10.40 9.99
CA HIS A 109 -12.41 -9.38 10.93
C HIS A 109 -13.71 -8.70 10.46
N HIS A 110 -13.93 -8.54 9.15
CA HIS A 110 -15.19 -8.01 8.61
C HIS A 110 -16.34 -9.01 8.82
N ALA A 111 -16.12 -10.29 8.49
CA ALA A 111 -17.13 -11.34 8.65
C ALA A 111 -17.52 -11.60 10.12
N ALA A 112 -16.64 -11.31 11.08
CA ALA A 112 -16.92 -11.45 12.52
C ALA A 112 -17.63 -10.23 13.13
N ALA A 113 -17.62 -9.08 12.47
CA ALA A 113 -18.32 -7.87 12.93
C ALA A 113 -19.79 -7.83 12.49
N ASP A 114 -20.12 -8.56 11.42
CA ASP A 114 -21.48 -8.66 10.84
C ASP A 114 -22.27 -9.91 11.29
N ALA A 115 -21.71 -10.72 12.21
CA ALA A 115 -22.31 -11.95 12.77
C ALA A 115 -22.79 -11.74 14.22
#